data_AF-A0A4R6XCP4-F1
#
_entry.id   AF-A0A4R6XCP4-F1
#
_cell.length_a   1.000
_cell.length_b   1.000
_cell.length_c   1.000
_cell.angle_alpha   90.00
_cell.angle_beta   90.00
_cell.angle_gamma   90.00
#
_symmetry.space_group_name_H-M   'P 1'
#
loop_
_entity.id
_entity.type
_entity.pdbx_description
1 polymer ?
#
loop_
_entity_poly.entity_id
_entity_poly.type
_entity_poly.pdbx_seq_one_letter_code
_entity_poly.pdbx_strand_id
1 'polypeptide(L)'
;MFRYLSFSLALLATTPVFAQINATVDNINSVYDADTFRVDIAGWPDIVGKNIPVRVNGVDAAEIRGKCLSEKEQAKAARDYTKAFLQSGSTIELRNIQRGKYFRLLADVYVDGASLSEALIASGHARSYHGGTREGWCALN
;
A
#
# COMPACT_ATOMS: atom_id res chain seq x y z
N MET A 1 43.37 48.31 -24.84
CA MET A 1 41.91 48.01 -24.85
C MET A 1 41.76 46.51 -24.60
N PHE A 2 41.72 46.07 -23.34
CA PHE A 2 41.67 44.65 -22.97
C PHE A 2 40.21 44.18 -22.94
N ARG A 3 39.85 43.24 -23.82
CA ARG A 3 38.53 42.57 -23.84
C ARG A 3 38.59 41.36 -22.91
N TYR A 4 37.87 41.42 -21.80
CA TYR A 4 37.66 40.27 -20.92
C TYR A 4 36.70 39.29 -21.60
N LEU A 5 37.15 38.05 -21.82
CA LEU A 5 36.33 36.96 -22.32
C LEU A 5 35.61 36.31 -21.12
N SER A 6 34.35 36.68 -20.90
CA SER A 6 33.52 36.07 -19.85
C SER A 6 33.23 34.61 -20.20
N PHE A 7 33.85 33.67 -19.50
CA PHE A 7 33.46 32.27 -19.50
C PHE A 7 32.26 32.11 -18.57
N SER A 8 31.05 32.03 -19.13
CA SER A 8 29.84 31.70 -18.39
C SER A 8 29.88 30.21 -18.02
N LEU A 9 30.22 29.91 -16.77
CA LEU A 9 30.11 28.58 -16.19
C LEU A 9 28.62 28.23 -16.07
N ALA A 10 28.10 27.48 -17.04
CA ALA A 10 26.75 26.94 -16.97
C ALA A 10 26.70 25.86 -15.88
N LEU A 11 26.08 26.20 -14.74
CA LEU A 11 25.85 25.27 -13.64
C LEU A 11 24.75 24.27 -14.06
N LEU A 12 25.14 23.08 -14.50
CA LEU A 12 24.22 21.98 -14.78
C LEU A 12 23.61 21.50 -13.46
N ALA A 13 22.41 22.00 -13.14
CA ALA A 13 21.63 21.47 -12.03
C ALA A 13 21.14 20.05 -12.40
N THR A 14 21.77 19.03 -11.82
CA THR A 14 21.28 17.66 -11.92
C THR A 14 20.09 17.52 -10.98
N THR A 15 18.88 17.42 -11.53
CA THR A 15 17.71 17.04 -10.73
C THR A 15 17.90 15.58 -10.29
N PRO A 16 17.85 15.26 -8.99
CA PRO A 16 17.84 13.86 -8.58
C PRO A 16 16.59 13.20 -9.16
N VAL A 17 16.79 12.26 -10.09
CA VAL A 17 15.71 11.37 -10.54
C VAL A 17 15.57 10.32 -9.44
N PHE A 18 14.59 10.50 -8.56
CA PHE A 18 14.19 9.44 -7.66
C PHE A 18 13.50 8.36 -8.49
N ALA A 19 14.13 7.19 -8.60
CA ALA A 19 13.46 6.03 -9.14
C ALA A 19 12.32 5.65 -8.19
N GLN A 20 11.08 5.85 -8.63
CA GLN A 20 9.90 5.33 -7.96
C GLN A 20 10.01 3.80 -7.98
N ILE A 21 10.34 3.16 -6.86
CA ILE A 21 10.37 1.69 -6.77
C ILE A 21 8.91 1.22 -6.73
N ASN A 22 8.36 0.98 -7.91
CA ASN A 22 7.15 0.20 -8.07
C ASN A 22 7.54 -1.27 -8.18
N ALA A 23 6.79 -2.14 -7.52
CA ALA A 23 6.96 -3.58 -7.63
C ALA A 23 5.66 -4.21 -8.10
N THR A 24 5.76 -5.21 -8.99
CA THR A 24 4.63 -6.00 -9.43
C THR A 24 4.51 -7.28 -8.60
N VAL A 25 3.28 -7.66 -8.29
CA VAL A 25 2.98 -8.91 -7.58
C VAL A 25 2.85 -10.04 -8.58
N ASP A 26 3.55 -11.15 -8.34
CA ASP A 26 3.42 -12.40 -9.12
C ASP A 26 2.24 -13.24 -8.61
N ASN A 27 2.12 -13.39 -7.29
CA ASN A 27 1.08 -14.21 -6.67
C ASN A 27 0.51 -13.55 -5.42
N ILE A 28 -0.81 -13.68 -5.22
CA ILE A 28 -1.46 -13.40 -3.94
C ILE A 28 -1.53 -14.71 -3.15
N ASN A 29 -0.75 -14.81 -2.08
CA ASN A 29 -0.70 -16.00 -1.24
C ASN A 29 -1.88 -16.09 -0.27
N SER A 30 -2.29 -14.96 0.31
CA SER A 30 -3.45 -14.90 1.21
C SER A 30 -3.93 -13.46 1.43
N VAL A 31 -5.22 -13.29 1.72
CA VAL A 31 -5.81 -12.03 2.18
C VAL A 31 -6.22 -12.25 3.64
N TYR A 32 -5.51 -11.62 4.58
CA TYR A 32 -5.70 -11.87 6.02
C TYR A 32 -6.87 -11.06 6.55
N ASP A 33 -6.85 -9.74 6.30
CA ASP A 33 -7.92 -8.80 6.61
C ASP A 33 -8.06 -7.79 5.45
N ALA A 34 -8.80 -6.70 5.67
CA ALA A 34 -9.08 -5.71 4.64
C ALA A 34 -7.82 -5.00 4.14
N ASP A 35 -6.86 -4.73 5.02
CA ASP A 35 -5.69 -3.92 4.69
C ASP A 35 -4.38 -4.70 4.71
N THR A 36 -4.41 -5.99 4.98
CA THR A 36 -3.21 -6.85 5.08
C THR A 36 -3.39 -8.13 4.27
N PHE A 37 -2.47 -8.34 3.33
CA PHE A 37 -2.40 -9.54 2.49
C PHE A 37 -0.94 -9.97 2.31
N ARG A 38 -0.71 -11.20 1.83
CA ARG A 38 0.63 -11.74 1.57
C ARG A 38 0.80 -12.02 0.10
N VAL A 39 1.98 -11.70 -0.42
CA VAL A 39 2.28 -11.81 -1.85
C VAL A 39 3.65 -12.39 -2.12
N ASP A 40 3.84 -12.85 -3.35
CA ASP A 40 5.15 -13.01 -3.96
C ASP A 40 5.40 -11.81 -4.89
N ILE A 41 6.55 -11.16 -4.76
CA ILE A 41 6.91 -9.98 -5.57
C ILE A 41 7.85 -10.38 -6.70
N ALA A 42 7.49 -9.98 -7.93
CA ALA A 42 8.22 -10.26 -9.15
C ALA A 42 9.67 -9.78 -9.06
N GLY A 43 10.61 -10.69 -9.31
CA GLY A 43 12.04 -10.38 -9.38
C GLY A 43 12.71 -9.99 -8.05
N TRP A 44 12.01 -10.07 -6.92
CA TRP A 44 12.60 -9.81 -5.60
C TRP A 44 13.21 -11.07 -4.99
N PRO A 45 14.30 -10.98 -4.20
CA PRO A 45 14.83 -12.12 -3.48
C PRO A 45 13.82 -12.73 -2.50
N ASP A 46 13.79 -14.07 -2.37
CA ASP A 46 12.83 -14.79 -1.52
C ASP A 46 12.69 -14.21 -0.10
N ILE A 47 13.80 -13.82 0.53
CA ILE A 47 13.84 -13.29 1.90
C ILE A 47 13.04 -11.98 2.09
N VAL A 48 12.85 -11.21 1.02
CA VAL A 48 12.11 -9.92 1.05
C VAL A 48 10.89 -9.89 0.14
N GLY A 49 10.78 -10.83 -0.81
CA GLY A 49 9.73 -10.85 -1.83
C GLY A 49 8.74 -11.99 -1.70
N LYS A 50 9.10 -13.13 -1.09
CA LYS A 50 8.26 -14.33 -1.08
C LYS A 50 7.38 -14.39 0.16
N ASN A 51 6.08 -14.64 -0.05
CA ASN A 51 5.06 -14.67 0.98
C ASN A 51 5.13 -13.47 1.95
N ILE A 52 5.56 -12.31 1.44
CA ILE A 52 5.81 -11.11 2.24
C ILE A 52 4.48 -10.44 2.59
N PRO A 53 4.24 -10.07 3.86
CA PRO A 53 3.04 -9.33 4.22
C PRO A 53 3.12 -7.89 3.73
N VAL A 54 2.08 -7.45 3.04
CA VAL A 54 1.87 -6.09 2.57
C VAL A 54 0.68 -5.52 3.34
N ARG A 55 0.89 -4.36 3.97
CA ARG A 55 -0.19 -3.53 4.50
C ARG A 55 -0.50 -2.40 3.53
N VAL A 56 -1.78 -2.22 3.22
CA VAL A 56 -2.29 -1.09 2.45
C VAL A 56 -2.05 0.20 3.23
N ASN A 57 -1.42 1.16 2.58
CA ASN A 57 -1.16 2.46 3.15
C ASN A 57 -2.41 3.35 3.16
N GLY A 58 -2.47 4.29 4.11
CA GLY A 58 -3.51 5.31 4.17
C GLY A 58 -4.87 4.87 4.71
N VAL A 59 -5.01 3.62 5.18
CA VAL A 59 -6.29 3.08 5.66
C VAL A 59 -6.20 2.48 7.06
N ASP A 60 -7.31 2.59 7.77
CA ASP A 60 -7.63 1.81 8.96
C ASP A 60 -8.92 1.02 8.71
N ALA A 61 -8.91 -0.27 9.02
CA ALA A 61 -10.04 -1.16 8.81
C ALA A 61 -10.29 -2.02 10.04
N ALA A 62 -11.50 -2.57 10.13
CA ALA A 62 -11.86 -3.50 11.20
C ALA A 62 -10.94 -4.74 11.19
N GLU A 63 -10.52 -5.18 12.37
CA GLU A 63 -9.58 -6.28 12.53
C GLU A 63 -10.33 -7.62 12.67
N ILE A 64 -9.85 -8.68 12.00
CA ILE A 64 -10.47 -10.03 12.08
C ILE A 64 -10.49 -10.57 13.51
N ARG A 65 -9.52 -10.16 14.33
CA ARG A 65 -9.43 -10.47 15.77
C ARG A 65 -9.97 -9.33 16.64
N GLY A 66 -10.91 -8.56 16.13
CA GLY A 66 -11.56 -7.43 16.80
C GLY A 66 -12.20 -7.79 18.14
N LYS A 67 -12.53 -6.76 18.92
CA LYS A 67 -12.98 -6.89 20.32
C LYS A 67 -14.42 -7.39 20.44
N CYS A 68 -15.27 -7.05 19.47
CA CYS A 68 -16.70 -7.36 19.47
C CYS A 68 -17.11 -8.10 18.19
N LEU A 69 -18.34 -8.64 18.18
CA LEU A 69 -18.88 -9.38 17.04
C LEU A 69 -19.07 -8.48 15.81
N SER A 70 -19.60 -7.26 16.01
CA SER A 70 -19.84 -6.30 14.92
C SER A 70 -18.55 -5.89 14.20
N GLU A 71 -17.45 -5.68 14.93
CA GLU A 71 -16.13 -5.44 14.31
C GLU A 71 -15.67 -6.65 13.49
N LYS A 72 -15.81 -7.88 14.00
CA LYS A 72 -15.40 -9.09 13.28
C LYS A 72 -16.21 -9.31 12.01
N GLU A 73 -17.49 -8.96 12.02
CA GLU A 73 -18.36 -9.04 10.84
C GLU A 73 -17.96 -8.03 9.78
N GLN A 74 -17.73 -6.76 10.18
CA GLN A 74 -17.19 -5.72 9.30
C GLN A 74 -15.83 -6.12 8.72
N ALA A 75 -14.93 -6.70 9.53
CA ALA A 75 -13.62 -7.15 9.11
C ALA A 75 -13.70 -8.27 8.06
N LYS A 76 -14.65 -9.21 8.20
CA LYS A 76 -14.87 -10.27 7.20
C LYS A 76 -15.38 -9.70 5.89
N ALA A 77 -16.37 -8.81 5.94
CA ALA A 77 -16.90 -8.16 4.74
C ALA A 77 -15.81 -7.36 4.01
N ALA A 78 -15.02 -6.59 4.75
CA ALA A 78 -13.93 -5.79 4.20
C ALA A 78 -12.80 -6.66 3.62
N ARG A 79 -12.43 -7.79 4.26
CA ARG A 79 -11.49 -8.77 3.71
C ARG A 79 -12.00 -9.36 2.40
N ASP A 80 -13.28 -9.74 2.35
CA ASP A 80 -13.85 -10.36 1.16
C ASP A 80 -13.92 -9.35 -0.01
N TYR A 81 -14.17 -8.07 0.30
CA TYR A 81 -14.04 -6.96 -0.65
C TYR A 81 -12.60 -6.83 -1.18
N THR A 82 -11.60 -6.78 -0.30
CA THR A 82 -10.18 -6.71 -0.71
C THR A 82 -9.80 -7.90 -1.60
N LYS A 83 -10.25 -9.10 -1.25
CA LYS A 83 -10.00 -10.28 -2.07
C LYS A 83 -10.60 -10.14 -3.46
N ALA A 84 -11.85 -9.70 -3.56
CA ALA A 84 -12.52 -9.49 -4.85
C ALA A 84 -11.81 -8.40 -5.68
N PHE A 85 -11.41 -7.29 -5.05
CA PHE A 85 -10.68 -6.20 -5.69
C PHE A 85 -9.32 -6.66 -6.24
N LEU A 86 -8.54 -7.40 -5.44
CA LEU A 86 -7.25 -7.92 -5.90
C LEU A 86 -7.40 -8.95 -7.03
N GLN A 87 -8.56 -9.60 -7.15
CA GLN A 87 -8.87 -10.57 -8.21
C GLN A 87 -9.54 -9.94 -9.44
N SER A 88 -9.91 -8.66 -9.40
CA SER A 88 -10.68 -8.04 -10.48
C SER A 88 -9.84 -7.62 -11.69
N GLY A 89 -8.52 -7.61 -11.57
CA GLY A 89 -7.61 -7.15 -12.61
C GLY A 89 -6.43 -8.09 -12.84
N SER A 90 -5.62 -7.75 -13.84
CA SER A 90 -4.51 -8.59 -14.31
C SER A 90 -3.18 -8.21 -13.66
N THR A 91 -2.97 -6.92 -13.39
CA THR A 91 -1.71 -6.39 -12.87
C THR A 91 -1.93 -5.76 -11.50
N ILE A 92 -1.13 -6.17 -10.52
CA ILE A 92 -1.14 -5.59 -9.19
C ILE A 92 0.21 -4.93 -8.93
N GLU A 93 0.17 -3.64 -8.64
CA GLU A 93 1.34 -2.81 -8.38
C GLU A 93 1.37 -2.36 -6.92
N LEU A 94 2.54 -2.51 -6.30
CA LEU A 94 2.89 -1.92 -5.02
C LEU A 94 3.71 -0.66 -5.31
N ARG A 95 3.18 0.50 -4.93
CA ARG A 95 3.83 1.81 -5.10
C ARG A 95 4.18 2.42 -3.75
N ASN A 96 5.11 3.37 -3.75
CA ASN A 96 5.56 4.08 -2.54
C ASN A 96 5.91 3.11 -1.39
N ILE A 97 6.60 2.02 -1.71
CA ILE A 97 6.86 0.93 -0.75
C ILE A 97 7.75 1.43 0.38
N GLN A 98 7.27 1.25 1.60
CA GLN A 98 7.97 1.59 2.83
C GLN A 98 8.14 0.36 3.71
N ARG A 99 9.13 0.42 4.60
CA ARG A 99 9.32 -0.61 5.62
C ARG A 99 8.31 -0.42 6.74
N GLY A 100 7.43 -1.39 6.92
CA GLY A 100 6.54 -1.47 8.07
C GLY A 100 7.21 -2.12 9.29
N LYS A 101 6.49 -2.10 10.41
CA LYS A 101 6.85 -2.87 11.62
C LYS A 101 6.78 -4.38 11.36
N TYR A 102 7.53 -5.18 12.11
CA TYR A 102 7.49 -6.64 12.05
C TYR A 102 7.78 -7.24 10.65
N PHE A 103 8.77 -6.69 9.94
CA PHE A 103 9.20 -7.19 8.62
C PHE A 103 8.08 -7.21 7.56
N ARG A 104 7.06 -6.36 7.67
CA ARG A 104 6.06 -6.16 6.61
C ARG A 104 6.40 -4.98 5.70
N LEU A 105 5.80 -4.96 4.52
CA LEU A 105 5.78 -3.80 3.65
C LEU A 105 4.55 -2.94 3.98
N LEU A 106 4.69 -1.62 3.84
CA LEU A 106 3.59 -0.67 3.77
C LEU A 106 3.61 -0.08 2.37
N ALA A 107 2.52 -0.17 1.62
CA ALA A 107 2.51 0.26 0.22
C ALA A 107 1.14 0.78 -0.22
N ASP A 108 1.15 1.67 -1.20
CA ASP A 108 -0.05 1.99 -1.96
C ASP A 108 -0.29 0.84 -2.97
N VAL A 109 -1.51 0.31 -3.01
CA VAL A 109 -1.82 -0.91 -3.77
C VAL A 109 -2.77 -0.57 -4.89
N TYR A 110 -2.37 -0.90 -6.11
CA TYR A 110 -3.12 -0.64 -7.33
C TYR A 110 -3.40 -1.94 -8.08
N VAL A 111 -4.61 -2.07 -8.63
CA VAL A 111 -5.02 -3.16 -9.53
C VAL A 111 -5.43 -2.52 -10.84
N ASP A 112 -4.68 -2.79 -11.92
CA ASP A 112 -4.87 -2.17 -13.24
C ASP A 112 -5.04 -0.64 -13.18
N GLY A 113 -4.30 0.01 -12.27
CA GLY A 113 -4.33 1.46 -12.05
C GLY A 113 -5.40 1.97 -11.08
N ALA A 114 -6.32 1.14 -10.60
CA ALA A 114 -7.32 1.50 -9.58
C ALA A 114 -6.75 1.31 -8.16
N SER A 115 -6.97 2.28 -7.28
CA SER A 115 -6.45 2.27 -5.90
C SER A 115 -7.32 1.44 -4.95
N LEU A 116 -6.71 0.48 -4.25
CA LEU A 116 -7.41 -0.34 -3.23
C LEU A 116 -7.80 0.50 -2.00
N SER A 117 -6.98 1.46 -1.58
CA SER A 117 -7.30 2.29 -0.40
C SER A 117 -8.52 3.17 -0.65
N GLU A 118 -8.61 3.79 -1.83
CA GLU A 118 -9.77 4.58 -2.24
C GLU A 118 -11.02 3.72 -2.35
N ALA A 119 -10.91 2.53 -2.95
CA ALA A 119 -12.00 1.58 -3.08
C ALA A 119 -12.55 1.12 -1.72
N LEU A 120 -11.66 0.82 -0.76
CA LEU A 120 -12.03 0.45 0.61
C LEU A 120 -12.74 1.58 1.36
N ILE A 121 -12.29 2.82 1.20
CA ILE A 121 -12.92 3.98 1.84
C ILE A 121 -14.29 4.26 1.20
N ALA A 122 -14.37 4.28 -0.13
CA ALA A 122 -15.60 4.58 -0.87
C ALA A 122 -16.71 3.55 -0.61
N SER A 123 -16.33 2.29 -0.37
CA SER A 123 -17.26 1.20 -0.04
C SER A 123 -17.62 1.11 1.45
N GLY A 124 -17.04 1.96 2.32
CA GLY A 124 -17.29 1.93 3.76
C GLY A 124 -16.59 0.79 4.50
N HIS A 125 -15.60 0.15 3.88
CA HIS A 125 -14.81 -0.95 4.45
C HIS A 125 -13.56 -0.49 5.20
N ALA A 126 -13.17 0.78 5.05
CA ALA A 126 -12.07 1.39 5.79
C ALA A 126 -12.30 2.89 6.04
N ARG A 127 -11.56 3.46 6.99
CA ARG A 127 -11.43 4.90 7.23
C ARG A 127 -10.07 5.37 6.73
N SER A 128 -10.00 6.63 6.27
CA SER A 128 -8.70 7.27 6.00
C SER A 128 -7.87 7.35 7.28
N TYR A 129 -6.60 6.98 7.20
CA TYR A 129 -5.70 6.96 8.34
C TYR A 129 -4.27 7.35 7.97
N HIS A 130 -3.78 8.42 8.58
CA HIS A 130 -2.45 8.98 8.36
C HIS A 130 -1.60 9.02 9.64
N GLY A 131 -1.96 8.21 10.64
CA GLY A 131 -1.30 8.17 11.95
C GLY A 131 -2.20 8.67 13.08
N GLY A 132 -1.72 8.54 14.32
CA GLY A 132 -2.47 8.90 15.53
C GLY A 132 -3.23 7.72 16.16
N THR A 133 -4.26 8.03 16.93
CA THR A 133 -5.08 7.02 17.62
C THR A 133 -6.22 6.59 16.71
N ARG A 134 -6.43 5.28 16.60
CA ARG A 134 -7.54 4.70 15.85
C ARG A 134 -8.81 4.68 16.68
N GLU A 135 -9.93 4.94 16.03
CA GLU A 135 -11.24 4.74 16.61
C GLU A 135 -11.61 3.26 16.62
N GLY A 136 -12.52 2.88 17.52
CA GLY A 136 -13.04 1.51 17.56
C GLY A 136 -13.98 1.22 16.39
N TRP A 137 -14.01 -0.04 15.97
CA TRP A 137 -14.94 -0.58 14.96
C TRP A 137 -16.16 -1.28 15.57
N CYS A 138 -16.26 -1.30 16.89
CA CYS A 138 -17.46 -1.79 17.57
C CYS A 138 -18.62 -0.83 17.39
N ALA A 139 -19.77 -1.37 17.01
CA ALA A 139 -21.02 -0.65 17.14
C ALA A 139 -21.17 -0.16 18.59
N LEU A 140 -21.55 1.11 18.75
CA LEU A 140 -22.03 1.61 20.04
C LEU A 140 -23.34 0.86 20.30
N ASN A 141 -23.36 -0.03 21.29
CA ASN A 141 -24.60 -0.58 21.82
C ASN A 141 -25.39 0.51 22.53
#